data_AF-A0A2E9WG00-F1
#
_entry.id   AF-A0A2E9WG00-F1
#
_cell.length_a   1.000
_cell.length_b   1.000
_cell.length_c   1.000
_cell.angle_alpha   90.00
_cell.angle_beta   90.00
_cell.angle_gamma   90.00
#
_symmetry.space_group_name_H-M   'P 1'
#
loop_
_entity.id
_entity.type
_entity.pdbx_description
1 polymer ?
#
loop_
_entity_poly.entity_id
_entity_poly.type
_entity_poly.pdbx_seq_one_letter_code
_entity_poly.pdbx_strand_id
1 'polypeptide(L)'
;MDDAVEAITRIAQGDLRKALTTLQVAAALDRTIDRGLIYETSATAPPEALHAYLMACKEDGFHAARRRLRELLDRYGLAGTDFVAQLHRNLYAADFLDEQAKLRLTERMADVEFRLVEGGSETVQLDALTARLVNEING
;
A
#
# COMPACT_ATOMS: atom_id res chain seq x y z
N MET A 1 4.03 18.29 14.92
CA MET A 1 2.54 18.34 15.01
C MET A 1 1.97 18.54 13.61
N ASP A 2 2.52 19.44 12.81
CA ASP A 2 2.12 19.65 11.40
C ASP A 2 2.19 18.37 10.55
N ASP A 3 3.26 17.56 10.67
CA ASP A 3 3.38 16.31 9.90
C ASP A 3 2.30 15.26 10.21
N ALA A 4 1.83 15.21 11.46
CA ALA A 4 0.75 14.31 11.87
C ALA A 4 -0.60 14.81 11.34
N VAL A 5 -0.83 16.13 11.35
CA VAL A 5 -2.04 16.75 10.78
C VAL A 5 -2.07 16.56 9.26
N GLU A 6 -0.94 16.71 8.56
CA GLU A 6 -0.86 16.42 7.13
C GLU A 6 -1.15 14.94 6.84
N ALA A 7 -0.57 14.02 7.62
CA ALA A 7 -0.81 12.59 7.47
C ALA A 7 -2.29 12.24 7.65
N ILE A 8 -2.94 12.75 8.70
CA ILE A 8 -4.38 12.58 8.93
C ILE A 8 -5.19 13.13 7.74
N THR A 9 -4.84 14.32 7.26
CA THR A 9 -5.54 14.95 6.14
C THR A 9 -5.44 14.10 4.87
N ARG A 10 -4.26 13.55 4.58
CA ARG A 10 -4.06 12.62 3.45
C ARG A 10 -4.86 11.33 3.60
N ILE A 11 -4.83 10.71 4.77
CA ILE A 11 -5.54 9.45 5.05
C ILE A 11 -7.05 9.64 4.96
N ALA A 12 -7.55 10.76 5.47
CA ALA A 12 -8.97 11.08 5.51
C ALA A 12 -9.57 11.24 4.11
N GLN A 13 -8.81 11.75 3.14
CA GLN A 13 -9.30 12.03 1.78
C GLN A 13 -10.66 12.78 1.76
N GLY A 14 -10.86 13.70 2.72
CA GLY A 14 -12.12 14.45 2.88
C GLY A 14 -13.16 13.80 3.79
N ASP A 15 -12.95 12.56 4.27
CA ASP A 15 -13.81 11.91 5.25
C ASP A 15 -13.40 12.26 6.69
N LEU A 16 -14.15 13.18 7.30
CA LEU A 16 -13.97 13.61 8.69
C LEU A 16 -14.15 12.48 9.69
N ARG A 17 -15.00 11.48 9.40
CA ARG A 17 -15.19 10.31 10.27
C ARG A 17 -13.90 9.51 10.33
N LYS A 18 -13.29 9.25 9.17
CA LYS A 18 -12.01 8.54 9.07
C LYS A 18 -10.88 9.29 9.77
N ALA A 19 -10.83 10.62 9.62
CA ALA A 19 -9.87 11.48 10.32
C ALA A 19 -10.00 11.34 11.85
N LEU A 20 -11.22 11.44 12.36
CA LEU A 20 -11.51 11.36 13.80
C LEU A 20 -11.18 9.96 14.36
N THR A 21 -11.61 8.89 13.69
CA THR A 21 -11.31 7.52 14.12
C THR A 21 -9.81 7.28 14.19
N THR A 22 -9.06 7.71 13.18
CA THR A 22 -7.59 7.56 13.16
C THR A 22 -6.94 8.29 14.34
N LEU A 23 -7.36 9.54 14.60
CA LEU A 23 -6.83 10.32 15.71
C LEU A 23 -7.19 9.70 17.07
N GLN A 24 -8.41 9.19 17.22
CA GLN A 24 -8.86 8.54 18.45
C GLN A 24 -8.08 7.27 18.76
N VAL A 25 -7.82 6.43 17.75
CA VAL A 25 -7.00 5.21 17.92
C VAL A 25 -5.56 5.58 18.28
N ALA A 26 -4.96 6.55 17.58
CA ALA A 26 -3.60 7.01 17.88
C ALA A 26 -3.47 7.56 19.31
N ALA A 27 -4.40 8.41 19.74
CA ALA A 27 -4.42 8.99 21.09
C ALA A 27 -4.65 7.95 22.20
N ALA A 28 -5.26 6.81 21.88
CA ALA A 28 -5.45 5.71 22.81
C ALA A 28 -4.17 4.88 23.02
N LEU A 29 -3.24 4.91 22.06
CA LEU A 29 -1.99 4.14 22.08
C LEU A 29 -0.82 4.94 22.68
N ASP A 30 -0.69 6.21 22.32
CA ASP A 30 0.36 7.09 22.85
C ASP A 30 -0.16 8.52 23.07
N ARG A 31 0.46 9.24 24.00
CA ARG A 31 0.18 10.65 24.26
C ARG A 31 0.79 11.57 23.20
N THR A 32 1.84 11.12 22.54
CA THR A 32 2.57 11.83 21.49
C THR A 32 2.16 11.28 20.13
N ILE A 33 1.38 12.08 19.40
CA ILE A 33 0.87 11.67 18.08
C ILE A 33 1.80 12.21 17.00
N ASP A 34 2.62 11.32 16.44
CA ASP A 34 3.48 11.60 15.31
C ASP A 34 2.96 10.98 14.00
N ARG A 35 3.63 11.30 12.88
CA ARG A 35 3.27 10.79 11.55
C ARG A 35 3.31 9.26 11.48
N GLY A 36 4.27 8.63 12.16
CA GLY A 36 4.44 7.17 12.13
C GLY A 36 3.25 6.46 12.78
N LEU A 37 2.88 6.91 13.97
CA LEU A 37 1.73 6.39 14.72
C LEU A 37 0.43 6.53 13.92
N ILE A 38 0.26 7.63 13.18
CA ILE A 38 -0.92 7.84 12.34
C ILE A 38 -1.03 6.79 11.22
N TYR A 39 0.07 6.47 10.51
CA TYR A 39 0.04 5.45 9.46
C TYR A 39 -0.11 4.03 10.01
N GLU A 40 0.55 3.73 11.14
CA GLU A 40 0.45 2.42 11.80
C GLU A 40 -0.96 2.13 12.32
N THR A 41 -1.72 3.16 12.71
CA THR A 41 -3.07 3.01 13.27
C THR A 41 -4.20 3.11 12.24
N SER A 42 -3.91 3.61 11.03
CA SER A 42 -4.95 3.86 10.01
C SER A 42 -5.09 2.76 8.96
N ALA A 43 -4.42 1.62 9.13
CA ALA A 43 -4.28 0.59 8.11
C ALA A 43 -3.90 1.19 6.74
N THR A 44 -2.95 2.13 6.74
CA THR A 44 -2.50 2.82 5.53
C THR A 44 -0.98 2.80 5.46
N ALA A 45 -0.43 2.23 4.40
CA ALA A 45 0.99 2.33 4.12
C ALA A 45 1.36 3.78 3.77
N PRO A 46 2.48 4.30 4.31
CA PRO A 46 3.04 5.55 3.85
C PRO A 46 3.39 5.50 2.35
N PRO A 47 3.18 6.59 1.59
CA PRO A 47 3.52 6.64 0.16
C PRO A 47 4.97 6.23 -0.13
N GLU A 48 5.90 6.68 0.71
CA GLU A 48 7.33 6.34 0.64
C GLU A 48 7.58 4.83 0.76
N ALA A 49 6.76 4.12 1.55
CA ALA A 49 6.86 2.68 1.75
C ALA A 49 6.35 1.91 0.53
N LEU A 50 5.24 2.35 -0.07
CA LEU A 50 4.70 1.78 -1.31
C LEU A 50 5.64 2.03 -2.49
N HIS A 51 6.21 3.23 -2.57
CA HIS A 51 7.23 3.54 -3.57
C HIS A 51 8.47 2.66 -3.40
N ALA A 52 8.97 2.47 -2.18
CA ALA A 52 10.10 1.57 -1.91
C ALA A 52 9.81 0.12 -2.31
N TYR A 53 8.57 -0.36 -2.13
CA TYR A 53 8.14 -1.67 -2.64
C TYR A 53 8.20 -1.73 -4.18
N LEU A 54 7.67 -0.71 -4.87
CA LEU A 54 7.73 -0.64 -6.34
C LEU A 54 9.17 -0.56 -6.86
N MET A 55 10.05 0.19 -6.20
CA MET A 55 11.47 0.25 -6.52
C MET A 55 12.16 -1.10 -6.31
N ALA A 56 11.79 -1.85 -5.27
CA ALA A 56 12.30 -3.21 -5.08
C ALA A 56 11.87 -4.17 -6.20
N CYS A 57 10.65 -4.02 -6.73
CA CYS A 57 10.21 -4.80 -7.89
C CYS A 57 11.08 -4.50 -9.13
N LYS A 58 11.50 -3.23 -9.28
CA LYS A 58 12.36 -2.77 -10.37
C LYS A 58 13.80 -3.24 -10.22
N GLU A 59 14.41 -3.03 -9.05
CA GLU A 59 15.86 -3.10 -8.88
C GLU A 59 16.34 -4.41 -8.23
N ASP A 60 15.58 -4.92 -7.27
CA ASP A 60 16.04 -6.01 -6.39
C ASP A 60 15.42 -7.37 -6.76
N GLY A 61 14.40 -7.37 -7.61
CA GLY A 61 13.68 -8.56 -8.07
C GLY A 61 12.70 -9.17 -7.05
N PHE A 62 12.10 -10.29 -7.45
CA PHE A 62 10.93 -10.88 -6.78
C PHE A 62 11.12 -11.16 -5.29
N HIS A 63 12.21 -11.82 -4.88
CA HIS A 63 12.36 -12.22 -3.48
C HIS A 63 12.50 -11.02 -2.54
N ALA A 64 13.16 -9.95 -2.98
CA ALA A 64 13.32 -8.73 -2.20
C ALA A 64 12.01 -7.95 -2.13
N ALA A 65 11.32 -7.79 -3.26
CA ALA A 65 10.00 -7.17 -3.31
C ALA A 65 8.98 -7.91 -2.41
N ARG A 66 8.97 -9.23 -2.46
CA ARG A 66 8.10 -10.09 -1.62
C ARG A 66 8.39 -9.96 -0.12
N ARG A 67 9.63 -9.72 0.28
CA ARG A 67 9.96 -9.45 1.70
C ARG A 67 9.39 -8.09 2.12
N ARG A 68 9.63 -7.05 1.32
CA ARG A 68 9.09 -5.71 1.57
C ARG A 68 7.56 -5.69 1.61
N LEU A 69 6.89 -6.41 0.71
CA LEU A 69 5.44 -6.61 0.76
C LEU A 69 5.00 -7.09 2.15
N ARG A 70 5.59 -8.20 2.63
CA ARG A 70 5.22 -8.77 3.94
C ARG A 70 5.50 -7.81 5.10
N GLU A 71 6.64 -7.13 5.07
CA GLU A 71 6.97 -6.10 6.07
C GLU A 71 5.93 -4.97 6.09
N LEU A 72 5.41 -4.55 4.93
CA LEU A 72 4.34 -3.54 4.85
C LEU A 72 3.02 -4.06 5.41
N LEU A 73 2.63 -5.30 5.07
CA LEU A 73 1.40 -5.90 5.59
C LEU A 73 1.46 -6.01 7.12
N ASP A 74 2.54 -6.55 7.65
CA ASP A 74 2.73 -6.79 9.08
C ASP A 74 2.82 -5.48 9.86
N ARG A 75 3.61 -4.52 9.38
CA ARG A 75 3.87 -3.27 10.10
C ARG A 75 2.64 -2.36 10.17
N TYR A 76 1.87 -2.28 9.08
CA TYR A 76 0.72 -1.39 8.98
C TYR A 76 -0.63 -2.11 9.14
N GLY A 77 -0.60 -3.41 9.49
CA GLY A 77 -1.82 -4.21 9.68
C GLY A 77 -2.73 -4.23 8.45
N LEU A 78 -2.15 -4.27 7.25
CA LEU A 78 -2.91 -4.15 5.99
C LEU A 78 -3.53 -5.50 5.62
N ALA A 79 -4.82 -5.50 5.34
CA ALA A 79 -5.41 -6.58 4.56
C ALA A 79 -4.88 -6.56 3.12
N GLY A 80 -4.83 -7.71 2.45
CA GLY A 80 -4.38 -7.78 1.06
C GLY A 80 -5.18 -6.89 0.11
N THR A 81 -6.49 -6.74 0.34
CA THR A 81 -7.36 -5.84 -0.44
C THR A 81 -6.96 -4.38 -0.27
N ASP A 82 -6.65 -3.96 0.97
CA ASP A 82 -6.21 -2.59 1.26
C ASP A 82 -4.86 -2.30 0.61
N PHE A 83 -3.94 -3.27 0.65
CA PHE A 83 -2.65 -3.15 -0.02
C PHE A 83 -2.82 -2.94 -1.53
N VAL A 84 -3.65 -3.76 -2.20
CA VAL A 84 -3.89 -3.65 -3.65
C VAL A 84 -4.51 -2.29 -4.01
N ALA A 85 -5.52 -1.85 -3.26
CA ALA A 85 -6.16 -0.56 -3.49
C ALA A 85 -5.21 0.62 -3.28
N GLN A 86 -4.35 0.56 -2.25
CA GLN A 86 -3.33 1.58 -1.98
C GLN A 86 -2.23 1.59 -3.04
N LEU A 87 -1.79 0.42 -3.48
CA LEU A 87 -0.78 0.29 -4.52
C LEU A 87 -1.29 0.82 -5.86
N HIS A 88 -2.54 0.50 -6.24
CA HIS A 88 -3.17 1.01 -7.45
C HIS A 88 -3.17 2.55 -7.49
N ARG A 89 -3.51 3.22 -6.38
CA ARG A 89 -3.44 4.69 -6.28
C ARG A 89 -2.02 5.25 -6.48
N ASN A 90 -1.01 4.53 -6.00
CA ASN A 90 0.39 4.94 -6.11
C ASN A 90 1.03 4.56 -7.45
N LEU A 91 0.44 3.63 -8.20
CA LEU A 91 0.94 3.16 -9.49
C LEU A 91 1.11 4.30 -10.50
N TYR A 92 0.18 5.26 -10.51
CA TYR A 92 0.21 6.40 -11.42
C TYR A 92 1.32 7.41 -11.12
N ALA A 93 1.78 7.47 -9.86
CA ALA A 93 2.90 8.30 -9.43
C ALA A 93 4.27 7.65 -9.69
N ALA A 94 4.30 6.40 -10.17
CA ALA A 94 5.53 5.75 -10.60
C ALA A 94 5.90 6.21 -12.02
N ASP A 95 6.77 7.20 -12.13
CA ASP A 95 7.20 7.78 -13.41
C ASP A 95 8.04 6.83 -14.26
N PHE A 96 8.63 5.80 -13.66
CA PHE A 96 9.41 4.79 -14.38
C PHE A 96 8.55 3.72 -15.07
N LEU A 97 7.24 3.71 -14.82
CA LEU A 97 6.29 2.84 -15.51
C LEU A 97 5.73 3.55 -16.73
N ASP A 98 5.84 2.93 -17.90
CA ASP A 98 5.14 3.41 -19.09
C ASP A 98 3.62 3.19 -18.99
N GLU A 99 2.87 3.84 -19.87
CA GLU A 99 1.41 3.78 -19.87
C GLU A 99 0.89 2.36 -20.10
N GLN A 100 1.56 1.57 -20.94
CA GLN A 100 1.12 0.21 -21.28
C GLN A 100 1.31 -0.75 -20.10
N ALA A 101 2.40 -0.63 -19.36
CA ALA A 101 2.64 -1.35 -18.12
C ALA A 101 1.62 -0.94 -17.06
N LYS A 102 1.31 0.35 -16.92
CA LYS A 102 0.25 0.84 -16.02
C LYS A 102 -1.10 0.18 -16.34
N LEU A 103 -1.52 0.14 -17.61
CA LEU A 103 -2.77 -0.50 -18.02
C LEU A 103 -2.79 -2.00 -17.67
N ARG A 104 -1.75 -2.76 -18.03
CA ARG A 104 -1.67 -4.20 -17.74
C ARG A 104 -1.64 -4.50 -16.24
N LEU A 105 -0.99 -3.65 -15.45
CA LEU A 105 -0.93 -3.79 -14.00
C LEU A 105 -2.28 -3.45 -13.36
N THR A 106 -2.99 -2.44 -13.84
CA THR A 106 -4.35 -2.11 -13.39
C THR A 106 -5.31 -3.28 -13.60
N GLU A 107 -5.32 -3.90 -14.79
CA GLU A 107 -6.12 -5.11 -15.05
C GLU A 107 -5.76 -6.24 -14.09
N ARG A 108 -4.46 -6.48 -13.88
CA ARG A 108 -4.02 -7.53 -12.95
C ARG A 108 -4.42 -7.26 -11.51
N MET A 109 -4.35 -6.00 -11.06
CA MET A 109 -4.77 -5.61 -9.72
C MET A 109 -6.26 -5.85 -9.51
N ALA A 110 -7.10 -5.55 -10.51
CA ALA A 110 -8.53 -5.83 -10.44
C ALA A 110 -8.84 -7.33 -10.29
N ASP A 111 -8.16 -8.20 -11.06
CA ASP A 111 -8.30 -9.66 -10.92
C ASP A 111 -7.90 -10.16 -9.53
N VAL A 112 -6.81 -9.61 -8.99
CA VAL A 112 -6.29 -9.97 -7.67
C VAL A 112 -7.27 -9.52 -6.59
N GLU A 113 -7.74 -8.28 -6.64
CA GLU A 113 -8.75 -7.75 -5.73
C GLU A 113 -10.03 -8.60 -5.75
N PHE A 114 -10.54 -8.92 -6.94
CA PHE A 114 -11.70 -9.80 -7.09
C PHE A 114 -11.48 -11.16 -6.41
N ARG A 115 -10.34 -11.81 -6.65
CA ARG A 115 -10.03 -13.12 -6.04
C ARG A 115 -9.84 -13.04 -4.54
N LEU A 116 -9.32 -11.94 -4.00
CA LEU A 116 -9.21 -11.72 -2.55
C LEU A 116 -10.61 -11.60 -1.92
N VAL A 117 -11.51 -10.85 -2.56
CA VAL A 117 -12.90 -10.68 -2.11
C VAL A 117 -13.66 -12.00 -2.14
N GLU A 118 -13.43 -12.85 -3.14
CA GLU A 118 -14.02 -14.19 -3.25
C GLU A 118 -13.42 -15.22 -2.26
N GLY A 119 -12.55 -14.80 -1.34
CA GLY A 119 -11.94 -15.67 -0.33
C GLY A 119 -10.74 -16.48 -0.83
N GLY A 120 -10.10 -16.05 -1.92
CA GLY A 120 -8.87 -16.62 -2.42
C GLY A 120 -7.70 -16.43 -1.45
N SER A 121 -6.68 -17.30 -1.56
CA SER A 121 -5.50 -17.24 -0.69
C SER A 121 -4.73 -15.92 -0.86
N GLU A 122 -4.71 -15.10 0.20
CA GLU A 122 -4.06 -13.79 0.18
C GLU A 122 -2.59 -13.87 -0.21
N THR A 123 -1.82 -14.75 0.45
CA THR A 123 -0.40 -14.95 0.16
C THR A 123 -0.14 -15.27 -1.30
N VAL A 124 -0.93 -16.18 -1.89
CA VAL A 124 -0.75 -16.59 -3.29
C VAL A 124 -1.09 -15.45 -4.25
N GLN A 125 -2.18 -14.72 -4.00
CA GLN A 125 -2.57 -13.61 -4.88
C GLN A 125 -1.57 -12.44 -4.83
N LEU A 126 -1.09 -12.08 -3.64
CA LEU A 126 -0.12 -11.00 -3.49
C LEU A 126 1.27 -11.38 -4.01
N ASP A 127 1.70 -12.64 -3.83
CA ASP A 127 2.92 -13.14 -4.47
C ASP A 127 2.78 -13.12 -6.01
N ALA A 128 1.61 -13.48 -6.55
CA ALA A 128 1.34 -13.41 -7.99
C ALA A 128 1.34 -11.97 -8.52
N LEU A 129 0.78 -11.01 -7.76
CA LEU A 129 0.85 -9.59 -8.10
C LEU A 129 2.30 -9.08 -8.10
N THR A 130 3.08 -9.46 -7.08
CA THR A 130 4.50 -9.10 -6.98
C THR A 130 5.29 -9.64 -8.17
N ALA A 131 5.08 -10.90 -8.55
CA ALA A 131 5.72 -11.49 -9.72
C ALA A 131 5.33 -10.76 -11.01
N ARG A 132 4.06 -10.37 -11.16
CA ARG A 132 3.61 -9.58 -12.31
C ARG A 132 4.29 -8.22 -12.37
N LEU A 133 4.36 -7.50 -11.25
CA LEU A 133 5.04 -6.21 -11.16
C LEU A 133 6.50 -6.30 -11.59
N VAL A 134 7.24 -7.27 -11.07
CA VAL A 134 8.65 -7.47 -11.43
C VAL A 134 8.82 -7.72 -12.92
N ASN A 135 7.93 -8.51 -13.54
CA ASN A 135 8.01 -8.80 -14.97
C ASN A 135 7.63 -7.60 -15.84
N GLU A 136 6.60 -6.85 -15.48
CA GLU A 136 6.09 -5.71 -16.26
C GLU A 136 6.94 -4.45 -16.12
N ILE A 137 7.68 -4.31 -15.02
CA ILE A 137 8.62 -3.19 -14.82
C ILE A 137 9.93 -3.41 -15.59
N ASN A 138 10.34 -4.67 -15.76
CA ASN A 138 11.66 -5.02 -16.31
C ASN A 138 11.61 -5.60 -17.74
N GLY A 139 10.41 -5.84 -18.27
CA GLY A 139 10.18 -6.35 -19.63
C GLY A 139 9.80 -5.23 -20.58
#